data_AF-A0A6M0GZJ3-F1
#
_entry.id   AF-A0A6M0GZJ3-F1
#
_cell.length_a   1.000
_cell.length_b   1.000
_cell.length_c   1.000
_cell.angle_alpha   90.00
_cell.angle_beta   90.00
_cell.angle_gamma   90.00
#
_symmetry.space_group_name_H-M   'P 1'
#
loop_
_entity.id
_entity.type
_entity.pdbx_description
1 polymer ?
#
loop_
_entity_poly.entity_id
_entity_poly.type
_entity_poly.pdbx_seq_one_letter_code
_entity_poly.pdbx_strand_id
1 'polypeptide(L)' 'MCNCIICNKSNDGIIVYGRKICIECEKKIINTDLNTDFYLFYNKCIRKKLVKGYVKNTL' A
#
# COMPACT_ATOMS: atom_id res chain seq x y z
N MET A 1 9.44 -14.30 4.21
CA MET A 1 9.18 -13.34 5.32
C MET A 1 8.19 -12.30 4.82
N CYS A 2 7.02 -12.21 5.44
CA CYS A 2 5.92 -11.34 5.00
C CYS A 2 5.96 -10.00 5.74
N ASN A 3 6.83 -9.10 5.27
CA ASN A 3 7.03 -7.79 5.88
C ASN A 3 6.04 -6.75 5.32
N CYS A 4 5.62 -5.82 6.17
CA CYS A 4 4.77 -4.70 5.78
C CYS A 4 5.47 -3.81 4.74
N ILE A 5 4.78 -3.40 3.67
CA ILE A 5 5.37 -2.51 2.65
C ILE A 5 5.71 -1.10 3.13
N ILE A 6 5.08 -0.66 4.21
CA ILE A 6 5.27 0.69 4.74
C ILE A 6 6.36 0.71 5.80
N CYS A 7 6.29 -0.18 6.78
CA CYS A 7 7.20 -0.16 7.93
C CYS A 7 8.18 -1.35 7.99
N ASN A 8 8.14 -2.27 7.02
CA ASN A 8 8.92 -3.52 7.01
C ASN A 8 8.76 -4.40 8.27
N LYS A 9 7.79 -4.14 9.14
CA LYS A 9 7.50 -5.00 10.30
C LYS A 9 6.70 -6.23 9.88
N SER A 10 6.97 -7.35 10.54
CA SER A 10 6.17 -8.57 10.45
C SER A 10 5.10 -8.54 11.53
N ASN A 11 4.00 -7.83 11.26
CA ASN A 11 2.83 -7.78 12.14
C ASN A 11 1.59 -8.22 11.37
N ASP A 12 0.51 -8.56 12.05
CA ASP A 12 -0.78 -8.87 11.43
C ASP A 12 -1.36 -7.66 10.70
N GLY A 13 -2.16 -7.95 9.67
CA GLY A 13 -2.79 -6.93 8.85
C GLY A 13 -3.23 -7.48 7.50
N ILE A 14 -3.56 -6.59 6.59
CA ILE A 14 -4.19 -6.93 5.31
C ILE A 14 -3.16 -7.18 4.21
N ILE A 15 -3.51 -8.02 3.25
CA ILE A 15 -2.71 -8.25 2.04
C ILE A 15 -3.38 -7.52 0.88
N VAL A 16 -2.69 -6.54 0.30
CA VAL A 16 -3.16 -5.77 -0.84
C VAL A 16 -2.21 -6.00 -2.01
N TYR A 17 -2.70 -6.55 -3.13
CA TYR A 17 -1.90 -6.89 -4.32
C TYR A 17 -0.64 -7.74 -4.03
N GLY A 18 -0.76 -8.73 -3.13
CA GLY A 18 0.35 -9.63 -2.76
C GLY A 18 1.43 -8.96 -1.91
N ARG A 19 1.12 -7.85 -1.23
CA ARG A 19 1.97 -7.18 -0.25
C ARG A 19 1.22 -7.07 1.07
N LYS A 20 1.88 -7.41 2.18
CA LYS A 20 1.32 -7.23 3.52
C LYS A 20 1.38 -5.75 3.91
N ILE A 21 0.32 -5.25 4.52
CA ILE A 21 0.27 -3.98 5.24
C ILE A 21 -0.11 -4.35 6.66
N CYS A 22 0.71 -3.99 7.64
CA CYS A 22 0.36 -4.25 9.03
C CYS A 22 -0.79 -3.34 9.47
N ILE A 23 -1.54 -3.79 10.48
CA ILE A 23 -2.70 -3.08 11.03
C ILE A 23 -2.35 -1.69 11.54
N GLU A 24 -1.13 -1.48 12.06
CA GLU A 24 -0.68 -0.16 12.48
C GLU A 24 -0.61 0.81 11.28
N CYS A 25 -0.06 0.36 10.15
CA CYS A 25 0.05 1.16 8.94
C CYS A 25 -1.31 1.38 8.28
N GLU A 26 -2.18 0.37 8.29
CA GLU A 26 -3.54 0.48 7.75
C GLU A 26 -4.39 1.46 8.56
N LYS A 27 -4.41 1.35 9.89
CA LYS A 27 -5.01 2.37 10.77
C LYS A 27 -4.44 3.75 10.52
N LYS A 28 -3.12 3.85 10.31
CA LYS A 28 -2.47 5.14 10.04
C LYS A 28 -2.95 5.72 8.71
N ILE A 29 -3.11 4.91 7.67
CA ILE A 29 -3.65 5.33 6.36
C ILE A 29 -5.09 5.82 6.51
N ILE A 30 -5.95 5.08 7.23
CA ILE A 30 -7.37 5.44 7.39
C ILE A 30 -7.55 6.70 8.24
N ASN A 31 -6.70 6.91 9.24
CA ASN A 31 -6.73 8.10 10.08
C ASN A 31 -5.94 9.28 9.48
N THR A 32 -5.30 9.09 8.33
CA THR A 32 -4.47 10.10 7.68
C THR A 32 -5.23 10.73 6.54
N ASP A 33 -5.11 12.05 6.41
CA ASP A 33 -5.73 12.79 5.33
C ASP A 33 -5.15 12.38 3.96
N LEU A 34 -6.00 12.32 2.95
CA LEU A 34 -5.64 11.92 1.59
C LEU A 34 -4.56 12.82 0.96
N ASN A 35 -4.43 14.04 1.49
CA ASN A 35 -3.47 15.06 1.04
C ASN A 35 -2.08 14.97 1.71
N THR A 36 -1.86 13.99 2.58
CA THR A 36 -0.55 13.84 3.23
C THR A 36 0.44 13.05 2.38
N ASP A 37 1.73 13.34 2.56
CA ASP A 37 2.84 12.58 1.99
C ASP A 37 2.77 11.07 2.28
N PHE A 38 2.17 10.69 3.41
CA PHE A 38 1.98 9.28 3.77
C PHE A 38 1.00 8.57 2.82
N TYR A 39 -0.14 9.20 2.52
CA TYR A 39 -1.12 8.63 1.60
C TYR A 39 -0.57 8.59 0.17
N LEU A 40 0.12 9.65 -0.26
CA LEU A 40 0.83 9.69 -1.54
C LEU A 40 1.88 8.58 -1.66
N PHE A 41 2.66 8.34 -0.60
CA PHE A 41 3.64 7.26 -0.54
C PHE A 41 2.98 5.87 -0.65
N TYR A 42 1.92 5.63 0.12
CA TYR A 42 1.12 4.42 0.04
C TYR A 42 0.59 4.18 -1.38
N ASN A 43 -0.01 5.21 -1.98
CA ASN A 43 -0.57 5.15 -3.33
C ASN A 43 0.54 4.90 -4.37
N LYS A 44 1.74 5.47 -4.18
CA LYS A 44 2.92 5.20 -5.03
C LYS A 44 3.41 3.75 -4.90
N CYS A 45 3.43 3.19 -3.70
CA CYS A 45 3.78 1.79 -3.45
C CYS A 45 2.81 0.82 -4.13
N ILE A 46 1.51 1.12 -4.10
CA ILE A 46 0.48 0.33 -4.78
C ILE A 46 0.52 0.53 -6.30
N ARG A 47 0.55 1.79 -6.78
CA ARG A 47 0.58 2.12 -8.21
C ARG A 47 1.77 1.47 -8.93
N LYS A 48 2.97 1.46 -8.32
CA LYS A 48 4.16 0.82 -8.92
C LYS A 48 3.95 -0.66 -9.29
N LYS A 49 3.03 -1.35 -8.59
CA LYS A 49 2.72 -2.76 -8.85
C LYS A 49 1.41 -2.95 -9.62
N LEU A 50 0.45 -2.03 -9.48
CA LEU A 50 -0.72 -1.96 -10.37
C LEU A 50 -0.31 -1.81 -11.83
N VAL A 51 0.74 -1.05 -12.15
CA VAL A 51 1.23 -0.90 -13.54
C VAL A 51 1.69 -2.24 -14.16
N LYS A 52 2.02 -3.27 -13.36
CA LYS A 52 2.27 -4.63 -13.89
C LYS A 52 1.00 -5.42 -14.22
N GLY A 53 -0.18 -4.99 -13.77
CA GLY A 53 -1.48 -5.65 -14.01
C GLY A 53 -2.51 -4.79 -14.74
N TYR A 54 -2.31 -3.48 -14.85
CA TYR A 54 -3.10 -2.61 -15.71
C TYR A 54 -2.53 -2.71 -17.13
N VAL A 55 -3.03 -3.69 -17.88
CA VAL A 55 -3.16 -3.57 -19.33
C VAL A 55 -3.72 -2.17 -19.60
N LYS A 56 -2.98 -1.38 -20.39
CA LYS A 56 -3.50 -0.17 -21.02
C LYS A 56 -4.89 -0.51 -21.57
N ASN A 57 -5.95 0.06 -20.99
CA ASN A 57 -7.17 0.24 -21.74
C ASN A 57 -6.86 1.34 -22.75
N THR A 58 -6.34 0.93 -23.89
CA THR A 58 -6.13 1.76 -25.08
C THR A 58 -7.49 2.34 -25.47
N LEU A 59 -7.62 3.66 -25.37
CA LEU A 59 -8.52 4.43 -26.23
C LEU A 59 -7.72 4.86 -27.46
#